data_AF-U5DD32-F1
#
_entry.id   AF-U5DD32-F1
#
_cell.length_a   1.000
_cell.length_b   1.000
_cell.length_c   1.000
_cell.angle_alpha   90.00
_cell.angle_beta   90.00
_cell.angle_gamma   90.00
#
_symmetry.space_group_name_H-M   'P 1'
#
loop_
_entity.id
_entity.type
_entity.pdbx_description
1 polymer ?
#
loop_
_entity_poly.entity_id
_entity_poly.type
_entity_poly.pdbx_seq_one_letter_code
_entity_poly.pdbx_strand_id
1 'polypeptide(L)' 'MGSLSVPWKQLLLTALETNAHLKYSSFFQLATVRPNGKPANRTVVFRGFQEGSDKIQINTDSRSHKIEDIKHCPFGEF' A
#
# COMPACT_ATOMS: atom_id res chain seq x y z
N MET A 1 22.30 17.42 -17.59
CA MET A 1 22.49 16.14 -16.86
C MET A 1 21.26 15.95 -15.99
N GLY A 2 20.25 15.20 -16.47
CA GLY A 2 19.06 14.90 -15.67
C GLY A 2 19.46 14.01 -14.50
N SER A 3 18.95 14.29 -13.30
CA SER A 3 19.21 13.41 -12.16
C SER A 3 18.74 12.00 -12.52
N LEU A 4 19.63 11.01 -12.38
CA LEU A 4 19.26 9.61 -12.47
C LEU A 4 18.48 9.27 -11.20
N SER A 5 17.23 9.73 -11.12
CA SER A 5 16.34 9.36 -10.02
C SER A 5 16.16 7.85 -10.09
N VAL A 6 16.69 7.13 -9.09
CA VAL A 6 16.38 5.71 -8.96
C VAL A 6 14.86 5.60 -8.85
N PRO A 7 14.19 4.83 -9.72
CA PRO A 7 12.74 4.67 -9.64
C PRO A 7 12.37 4.18 -8.24
N TRP A 8 11.46 4.88 -7.55
CA TRP A 8 11.03 4.58 -6.18
C TRP A 8 10.65 3.10 -6.00
N LYS A 9 10.11 2.47 -7.06
CA LYS A 9 9.77 1.05 -7.13
C LYS A 9 10.98 0.16 -6.89
N GLN A 10 12.12 0.48 -7.50
CA GLN A 10 13.36 -0.28 -7.31
C GLN A 10 13.88 -0.13 -5.88
N LEU A 11 13.81 1.08 -5.30
CA LEU A 11 14.17 1.31 -3.90
C LEU A 11 13.30 0.47 -2.96
N LEU A 12 11.99 0.41 -3.19
CA LEU A 12 11.07 -0.41 -2.41
C LEU A 12 11.38 -1.91 -2.54
N LEU A 13 11.62 -2.40 -3.75
CA LEU A 13 11.95 -3.81 -3.98
C LEU A 13 13.25 -4.21 -3.29
N THR A 14 14.30 -3.41 -3.41
CA THR A 14 15.57 -3.64 -2.71
C THR A 14 15.40 -3.60 -1.19
N ALA A 15 14.59 -2.69 -0.66
CA ALA A 15 14.29 -2.64 0.77
C ALA A 15 13.53 -3.91 1.24
N LEU A 16 12.54 -4.37 0.49
CA LEU A 16 11.80 -5.60 0.80
C LEU A 16 12.71 -6.84 0.79
N GLU A 17 13.61 -6.95 -0.19
CA GLU A 17 14.57 -8.06 -0.29
C GLU A 17 15.57 -8.04 0.88
N THR A 18 16.16 -6.89 1.18
CA THR A 18 17.14 -6.74 2.27
C THR A 18 16.51 -7.06 3.63
N ASN A 19 15.22 -6.74 3.80
CA ASN A 19 14.47 -6.97 5.03
C ASN A 19 13.62 -8.25 5.01
N ALA A 20 13.80 -9.15 4.04
CA ALA A 20 12.99 -10.36 3.89
C ALA A 20 13.08 -11.31 5.11
N HIS A 21 14.15 -11.21 5.88
CA HIS A 21 14.33 -11.94 7.15
C HIS A 21 13.36 -11.48 8.25
N LEU A 22 12.79 -10.27 8.15
CA LEU A 22 11.77 -9.75 9.05
C LEU A 22 10.38 -10.11 8.52
N LYS A 23 9.61 -10.91 9.27
CA LYS A 23 8.25 -11.32 8.87
C LYS A 23 7.29 -10.17 8.57
N TYR A 24 7.54 -9.01 9.16
CA TYR A 24 6.72 -7.80 9.07
C TYR A 24 7.26 -6.77 8.06
N SER A 25 8.34 -7.06 7.31
CA SER A 25 8.90 -6.11 6.32
C SER A 25 7.95 -5.77 5.18
N SER A 26 6.96 -6.63 4.94
CA SER A 26 5.88 -6.40 3.95
C SER A 26 4.67 -5.68 4.53
N PHE A 27 4.68 -5.30 5.82
CA PHE A 27 3.55 -4.63 6.45
C PHE A 27 3.67 -3.11 6.27
N PHE A 28 2.56 -2.47 5.92
CA PHE A 28 2.46 -1.01 5.82
C PHE A 28 1.10 -0.53 6.30
N GLN A 29 0.95 0.78 6.51
CA GLN A 29 -0.26 1.39 7.02
C GLN A 29 -1.09 1.92 5.85
N LEU A 30 -2.40 1.65 5.84
CA LEU A 30 -3.32 2.17 4.84
C LEU A 30 -4.29 3.17 5.49
N ALA A 31 -4.13 4.44 5.15
CA ALA A 31 -5.07 5.49 5.52
C ALA A 31 -6.21 5.59 4.49
N THR A 32 -7.46 5.61 4.96
CA THR A 32 -8.67 5.85 4.16
C THR A 32 -9.56 6.88 4.84
N VAL A 33 -10.53 7.42 4.10
CA VAL A 33 -11.54 8.35 4.63
C VAL A 33 -12.87 7.63 4.81
N ARG A 34 -13.41 7.64 6.03
CA ARG A 34 -14.73 7.07 6.32
C ARG A 34 -15.84 7.93 5.75
N PRO A 35 -17.07 7.41 5.58
CA PRO A 35 -18.23 8.21 5.13
C PRO A 35 -18.56 9.43 6.00
N ASN A 36 -18.13 9.44 7.27
CA ASN A 36 -18.30 10.59 8.17
C ASN A 36 -17.14 11.61 8.09
N GLY A 37 -16.27 11.50 7.08
CA GLY A 37 -15.13 12.39 6.85
C GLY A 37 -13.93 12.14 7.78
N LYS A 38 -14.00 11.20 8.72
CA LYS A 38 -12.88 10.91 9.64
C LYS A 38 -11.89 9.93 9.02
N PRO A 39 -10.59 10.06 9.31
CA PRO A 39 -9.59 9.10 8.84
C PRO A 39 -9.75 7.76 9.55
N ALA A 40 -9.34 6.70 8.86
CA ALA A 40 -9.16 5.37 9.41
C ALA A 40 -7.80 4.85 8.98
N ASN A 41 -7.06 4.21 9.89
CA ASN A 41 -5.76 3.64 9.60
C ASN A 41 -5.67 2.20 10.11
N ARG A 42 -4.98 1.33 9.36
CA ARG A 42 -4.79 -0.08 9.70
C ARG A 42 -3.57 -0.65 8.97
N THR A 43 -2.96 -1.68 9.56
CA THR A 43 -1.91 -2.44 8.89
C THR A 43 -2.48 -3.34 7.80
N VAL A 44 -1.81 -3.36 6.65
CA VAL A 44 -2.06 -4.25 5.50
C VAL A 44 -0.75 -4.88 5.05
N VAL A 45 -0.84 -5.89 4.19
CA VAL A 45 0.33 -6.62 3.68
C VAL A 45 0.52 -6.30 2.21
N PHE A 46 1.73 -5.88 1.83
CA PHE A 46 2.16 -5.75 0.44
C PHE A 46 2.17 -7.12 -0.24
N ARG A 47 1.42 -7.27 -1.34
CA ARG A 47 1.31 -8.53 -2.11
C ARG A 47 1.97 -8.45 -3.47
N GLY A 48 2.85 -7.47 -3.69
CA GLY A 48 3.48 -7.23 -4.97
C GLY A 48 2.81 -6.11 -5.77
N PHE A 49 3.25 -5.98 -7.01
CA PHE A 49 2.69 -5.05 -7.97
C PHE A 49 1.77 -5.78 -8.95
N GLN A 50 0.70 -5.13 -9.38
CA GLN A 50 -0.07 -5.61 -10.53
C GLN A 50 0.81 -5.61 -11.78
N GLU A 51 0.77 -6.72 -12.53
CA GLU A 51 1.56 -6.92 -13.75
C GLU A 51 1.45 -5.74 -14.72
N GLY A 52 2.59 -5.30 -15.26
CA GLY A 52 2.65 -4.17 -16.20
C GLY A 52 2.34 -2.79 -15.60
N SER A 53 2.27 -2.65 -14.27
CA SER A 53 1.95 -1.39 -13.61
C SER A 53 2.75 -1.15 -12.33
N ASP A 54 2.57 0.04 -11.75
CA ASP A 54 3.12 0.42 -10.45
C ASP A 54 2.07 0.37 -9.32
N LYS A 55 0.92 -0.27 -9.57
CA LYS A 55 -0.15 -0.41 -8.58
C LYS A 55 0.19 -1.51 -7.58
N ILE A 56 0.15 -1.17 -6.30
CA ILE A 56 0.36 -2.12 -5.19
C ILE A 56 -0.88 -3.00 -5.02
N GLN A 57 -0.66 -4.29 -4.78
CA GLN A 57 -1.72 -5.24 -4.47
C GLN A 57 -1.86 -5.47 -2.96
N ILE A 58 -3.10 -5.48 -2.49
CA ILE A 58 -3.49 -5.77 -1.11
C ILE A 58 -4.68 -6.73 -1.15
N ASN A 59 -4.62 -7.81 -0.37
CA ASN A 59 -5.77 -8.69 -0.18
C ASN A 59 -6.56 -8.24 1.06
N THR A 60 -7.89 -8.16 0.94
CA THR A 60 -8.73 -7.82 2.08
C THR A 60 -10.10 -8.48 1.99
N ASP A 61 -10.73 -8.65 3.16
CA ASP A 61 -12.09 -9.19 3.23
C ASP A 61 -13.11 -8.14 2.78
N SER A 62 -13.98 -8.54 1.84
CA SER A 62 -15.06 -7.71 1.30
C SER A 62 -16.01 -7.13 2.35
N ARG A 63 -16.09 -7.78 3.53
CA ARG A 63 -16.95 -7.39 4.66
C ARG A 63 -16.31 -6.36 5.58
N SER A 64 -15.05 -6.00 5.37
CA SER A 64 -14.33 -5.08 6.26
C SER A 64 -14.69 -3.63 5.97
N HIS A 65 -14.75 -2.78 7.02
CA HIS A 65 -15.11 -1.37 6.90
C HIS A 65 -14.29 -0.58 5.87
N LYS A 66 -13.02 -0.94 5.62
CA LYS A 66 -12.20 -0.25 4.60
C LYS A 66 -12.80 -0.37 3.19
N ILE A 67 -13.61 -1.40 2.92
CA ILE A 67 -14.31 -1.54 1.64
C ILE A 67 -15.40 -0.48 1.51
N GLU A 68 -16.12 -0.16 2.58
CA GLU A 68 -17.07 0.95 2.61
C GLU A 68 -16.34 2.29 2.48
N ASP A 69 -15.23 2.47 3.20
CA ASP A 69 -14.38 3.66 3.09
C ASP A 69 -13.91 3.87 1.64
N ILE A 70 -13.35 2.85 0.99
CA ILE A 70 -12.81 2.93 -0.39
C ILE A 70 -13.93 3.16 -1.42
N LYS A 71 -15.11 2.56 -1.22
CA LYS A 71 -16.28 2.81 -2.09
C LYS A 71 -16.76 4.26 -1.98
N HIS A 72 -16.68 4.85 -0.79
CA HIS A 72 -17.05 6.25 -0.55
C HIS A 72 -15.99 7.23 -1.08
N CYS A 73 -14.72 6.99 -0.76
CA CYS A 73 -13.57 7.78 -1.21
C CYS A 73 -12.42 6.83 -1.60
N PRO A 74 -12.11 6.69 -2.90
CA PRO A 74 -11.09 5.75 -3.37
C PRO A 74 -9.64 6.22 -3.14
N PHE A 75 -9.45 7.45 -2.65
CA PHE A 75 -8.13 7.98 -2.32
C PHE A 75 -7.66 7.45 -0.96
N GLY A 76 -6.38 7.11 -0.87
CA GLY A 76 -5.73 6.66 0.36
C GLY A 76 -4.23 6.94 0.31
N GLU A 77 -3.61 6.89 1.49
CA GLU A 77 -2.18 7.12 1.69
C GLU A 77 -1.54 5.90 2.37
N PHE A 78 -0.28 5.63 2.03
CA PHE A 78 0.52 4.52 2.53
C PHE A 78 2.00 4.88 2.70
#